data_AF-A0A834TAK6-F1
#
_entry.id   AF-A0A834TAK6-F1
#
_cell.length_a   1.000
_cell.length_b   1.000
_cell.length_c   1.000
_cell.angle_alpha   90.00
_cell.angle_beta   90.00
_cell.angle_gamma   90.00
#
_symmetry.space_group_name_H-M   'P 1'
#
loop_
_entity.id
_entity.type
_entity.pdbx_description
1 polymer ?
#
loop_
_entity_poly.entity_id
_entity_poly.type
_entity_poly.pdbx_seq_one_letter_code
_entity_poly.pdbx_strand_id
1 'polypeptide(L)'
;MKKGERAIIRIHPDYAFGNVEARCDLAVVRPGSTVVYEVEMMDFVKEKAPWELNNDEKIEAAGRKKEEGNVLFKNGKYQRAGKKYDKAADYVSEDGSFGDDEQKLAKALRVSCWLNGAACSLKLHDFSGAIKLCSQVLDVEFCNVKALYRRAQAYIETKDFLLADVDIKKALEVDPQNRELKAIQRKLKQLQAESDKRDAKLYANMFAHNTKDSAVASKRMKVEITEDERKDEEVMGMEMDKVADSSAPPDGG
;
A
#
# COMPACT_ATOMS: atom_id res chain seq x y z
N MET A 1 -37.97 7.98 -16.10
CA MET A 1 -38.66 8.50 -17.28
C MET A 1 -38.80 7.37 -18.29
N LYS A 2 -39.89 7.36 -19.06
CA LYS A 2 -40.17 6.46 -20.18
C LYS A 2 -39.78 7.14 -21.50
N LYS A 3 -39.68 6.36 -22.58
CA LYS A 3 -39.42 6.91 -23.92
C LYS A 3 -40.56 7.83 -24.33
N GLY A 4 -40.23 9.04 -24.78
CA GLY A 4 -41.16 10.13 -25.10
C GLY A 4 -41.70 10.90 -23.89
N GLU A 5 -41.28 10.59 -22.67
CA GLU A 5 -41.77 11.29 -21.48
C GLU A 5 -41.09 12.66 -21.34
N ARG A 6 -41.89 13.70 -21.09
CA ARG A 6 -41.45 15.04 -20.70
C ARG A 6 -41.71 15.25 -19.22
N ALA A 7 -40.68 15.64 -18.47
CA ALA A 7 -40.78 15.87 -17.04
C ALA A 7 -40.04 17.14 -16.64
N ILE A 8 -40.58 17.83 -15.63
CA ILE A 8 -39.92 18.96 -14.98
C ILE A 8 -39.31 18.45 -13.68
N ILE A 9 -37.99 18.46 -13.60
CA ILE A 9 -37.22 17.96 -12.46
C ILE A 9 -36.71 19.15 -11.66
N ARG A 10 -37.12 19.23 -10.39
CA ARG A 10 -36.58 20.17 -9.41
C ARG A 10 -35.48 19.49 -8.59
N ILE A 11 -34.27 20.03 -8.63
CA ILE A 11 -33.09 19.41 -8.00
C ILE A 11 -32.59 20.34 -6.89
N HIS A 12 -32.57 19.82 -5.66
CA HIS A 12 -32.01 20.51 -4.48
C HIS A 12 -30.51 20.80 -4.70
N PRO A 13 -29.95 21.89 -4.14
CA PRO A 13 -28.54 22.25 -4.31
C PRO A 13 -27.56 21.09 -4.08
N ASP A 14 -27.81 20.24 -3.08
CA ASP A 14 -26.96 19.08 -2.74
C ASP A 14 -26.81 18.05 -3.87
N TYR A 15 -27.80 17.97 -4.76
CA TYR A 15 -27.80 17.05 -5.90
C TYR A 15 -27.58 17.77 -7.25
N ALA A 16 -27.44 19.10 -7.21
CA ALA A 16 -27.19 19.95 -8.37
C ALA A 16 -25.74 20.44 -8.40
N PHE A 17 -25.53 21.75 -8.18
CA PHE A 17 -24.22 22.40 -8.21
C PHE A 17 -23.63 22.70 -6.82
N GLY A 18 -24.33 22.33 -5.75
CA GLY A 18 -23.91 22.54 -4.37
C GLY A 18 -23.70 24.01 -4.02
N ASN A 19 -22.71 24.27 -3.16
CA ASN A 19 -22.34 25.61 -2.71
C ASN A 19 -21.26 26.26 -3.60
N VAL A 20 -21.14 25.83 -4.86
CA VAL A 20 -20.17 26.37 -5.80
C VAL A 20 -20.91 27.11 -6.91
N GLU A 21 -20.38 28.25 -7.33
CA GLU A 21 -20.89 28.94 -8.51
C GLU A 21 -20.57 28.11 -9.75
N ALA A 22 -21.61 27.74 -10.51
CA ALA A 22 -21.46 26.96 -11.72
C ALA A 22 -21.79 27.83 -12.93
N ARG A 23 -20.80 28.02 -13.81
CA ARG A 23 -21.01 28.66 -15.10
C ARG A 23 -21.37 27.59 -16.13
N CYS A 24 -22.65 27.51 -16.47
CA CYS A 24 -23.16 26.66 -17.53
C CYS A 24 -23.24 27.44 -18.85
N ASP A 25 -23.36 26.73 -19.96
CA ASP A 25 -23.41 27.34 -21.31
C ASP A 25 -24.57 28.33 -21.48
N LEU A 26 -25.65 28.14 -20.72
CA LEU A 26 -26.89 28.94 -20.82
C LEU A 26 -27.09 29.91 -19.64
N ALA A 27 -26.42 29.70 -18.51
CA ALA A 27 -26.65 30.49 -17.29
C ALA A 27 -25.52 30.34 -16.26
N VAL A 28 -25.36 31.35 -15.41
CA VAL A 28 -24.56 31.25 -14.18
C VAL A 28 -25.48 30.89 -13.02
N VAL A 29 -25.24 29.72 -12.42
CA VAL A 29 -25.98 29.23 -11.25
C VAL A 29 -25.23 29.65 -9.99
N ARG A 30 -25.92 30.42 -9.14
CA ARG A 30 -25.37 30.88 -7.85
C ARG A 30 -25.24 29.72 -6.85
N PRO A 31 -24.28 29.80 -5.89
CA PRO A 31 -24.17 28.83 -4.81
C PRO A 31 -25.49 28.59 -4.07
N GLY A 32 -25.80 27.34 -3.74
CA GLY A 32 -26.99 27.00 -2.95
C GLY A 32 -28.32 27.17 -3.68
N SER A 33 -28.32 27.29 -5.02
CA SER A 33 -29.54 27.48 -5.81
C SER A 33 -30.18 26.14 -6.20
N THR A 34 -31.49 26.03 -5.99
CA THR A 34 -32.32 24.93 -6.55
C THR A 34 -32.48 25.14 -8.05
N VAL A 35 -32.17 24.13 -8.85
CA VAL A 35 -32.30 24.20 -10.31
C VAL A 35 -33.50 23.41 -10.80
N VAL A 36 -34.09 23.87 -11.90
CA VAL A 36 -35.25 23.23 -12.53
C VAL A 36 -34.88 22.89 -13.96
N TYR A 37 -34.94 21.62 -14.30
CA TYR A 37 -34.72 21.13 -15.65
C TYR A 37 -36.03 20.65 -16.26
N GLU A 38 -36.33 21.10 -17.47
CA GLU A 38 -37.30 20.43 -18.33
C GLU A 38 -36.54 19.40 -19.17
N VAL A 39 -36.83 18.12 -18.96
CA VAL A 39 -36.15 17.01 -19.62
C VAL A 39 -37.17 16.26 -20.46
N GLU A 40 -36.80 15.96 -21.71
CA GLU A 40 -37.52 15.07 -22.61
C GLU A 40 -36.68 13.83 -22.89
N MET A 41 -37.22 12.65 -22.57
CA MET A 41 -36.52 11.39 -22.81
C MET A 41 -36.81 10.87 -24.22
N MET A 42 -36.01 11.31 -25.19
CA MET A 42 -36.18 10.95 -26.61
C MET A 42 -36.07 9.45 -26.87
N ASP A 43 -35.00 8.83 -26.40
CA ASP A 43 -34.79 7.38 -26.49
C ASP A 43 -33.83 6.92 -25.40
N PHE A 44 -33.89 5.64 -25.05
CA PHE A 44 -32.89 5.01 -24.19
C PHE A 44 -32.81 3.52 -24.49
N VAL A 45 -31.60 2.98 -24.43
CA VAL A 45 -31.38 1.53 -24.43
C VAL A 45 -31.37 1.10 -22.97
N LYS A 46 -32.35 0.29 -22.56
CA LYS A 46 -32.32 -0.33 -21.24
C LYS A 46 -31.14 -1.31 -21.21
N GLU A 47 -30.13 -1.05 -20.39
CA GLU A 47 -29.08 -2.04 -20.14
C GLU A 47 -29.78 -3.31 -19.61
N LYS A 48 -29.67 -4.42 -20.35
CA LYS A 48 -30.13 -5.73 -19.89
C LYS A 48 -29.44 -6.06 -18.57
N ALA A 49 -30.16 -6.67 -17.64
CA ALA A 49 -29.55 -7.06 -16.38
C ALA A 49 -28.46 -8.13 -16.62
N PRO A 50 -27.44 -8.25 -15.74
CA PRO A 50 -26.35 -9.21 -15.93
C PRO A 50 -26.80 -10.67 -16.14
N TRP A 51 -27.96 -11.06 -15.60
CA TRP A 51 -28.56 -12.40 -15.76
C TRP A 51 -29.39 -12.56 -17.05
N GLU A 52 -29.73 -11.46 -17.74
CA GLU A 52 -30.45 -11.46 -19.02
C GLU A 52 -29.50 -11.43 -20.23
N LEU A 53 -28.19 -11.21 -19.98
CA LEU A 53 -27.18 -11.15 -21.03
C LEU A 53 -26.70 -12.55 -21.40
N ASN A 54 -26.64 -12.83 -22.70
CA ASN A 54 -25.94 -13.99 -23.24
C ASN A 54 -24.42 -13.84 -23.05
N ASN A 55 -23.67 -14.94 -23.19
CA ASN A 55 -22.21 -14.93 -23.02
C ASN A 55 -21.50 -13.91 -23.92
N ASP A 56 -21.88 -13.84 -25.20
CA ASP A 56 -21.33 -12.86 -26.14
C ASP A 56 -21.66 -11.43 -25.74
N GLU A 57 -22.91 -11.18 -25.34
CA GLU A 57 -23.34 -9.85 -24.89
C GLU A 57 -22.61 -9.41 -23.61
N LYS A 58 -22.27 -10.36 -22.71
CA LYS A 58 -21.44 -10.09 -21.53
C LYS A 58 -20.02 -9.70 -21.91
N ILE A 59 -19.40 -10.42 -22.85
CA ILE A 59 -18.04 -10.12 -23.34
C ILE A 59 -18.01 -8.76 -24.02
N GLU A 60 -19.00 -8.45 -24.86
CA GLU A 60 -19.12 -7.13 -25.49
C GLU A 60 -19.36 -6.02 -24.46
N ALA A 61 -20.24 -6.24 -23.49
CA ALA A 61 -20.51 -5.27 -22.42
C ALA A 61 -19.25 -4.98 -21.60
N ALA A 62 -18.51 -6.03 -21.22
CA ALA A 62 -17.21 -5.90 -20.55
C ALA A 62 -16.22 -5.11 -21.42
N GLY A 63 -16.16 -5.40 -22.73
CA GLY A 63 -15.32 -4.69 -23.69
C GLY A 63 -15.63 -3.19 -23.73
N ARG A 64 -16.90 -2.81 -23.80
CA ARG A 64 -17.34 -1.41 -23.75
C ARG A 64 -16.96 -0.73 -22.44
N LYS A 65 -17.22 -1.36 -21.29
CA LYS A 65 -16.86 -0.79 -19.97
C LYS A 65 -15.35 -0.63 -19.81
N LYS A 66 -14.54 -1.56 -20.32
CA LYS A 66 -13.09 -1.43 -20.37
C LYS A 66 -12.67 -0.19 -21.17
N GLU A 67 -13.27 0.05 -22.34
CA GLU A 67 -12.92 1.21 -23.16
C GLU A 67 -13.36 2.53 -22.52
N GLU A 68 -14.54 2.59 -21.88
CA GLU A 68 -14.93 3.72 -21.03
C GLU A 68 -13.88 3.99 -19.93
N GLY A 69 -13.37 2.92 -19.31
CA GLY A 69 -12.29 2.97 -18.34
C GLY A 69 -11.00 3.56 -18.93
N ASN A 70 -10.62 3.15 -20.15
CA ASN A 70 -9.44 3.66 -20.85
C ASN A 70 -9.54 5.17 -21.13
N VAL A 71 -10.70 5.65 -21.54
CA VAL A 71 -10.96 7.08 -21.74
C VAL A 71 -10.83 7.84 -20.43
N LEU A 72 -11.42 7.34 -19.35
CA LEU A 72 -11.31 7.95 -18.02
C LEU A 72 -9.87 7.94 -17.48
N PHE A 73 -9.11 6.88 -17.74
CA PHE A 73 -7.70 6.75 -17.36
C PHE A 73 -6.84 7.81 -18.08
N LYS A 74 -7.02 7.96 -19.39
CA LYS A 74 -6.34 9.00 -20.18
C LYS A 74 -6.66 10.41 -19.68
N ASN A 75 -7.90 10.62 -19.22
CA ASN A 75 -8.35 11.88 -18.63
C ASN A 75 -7.93 12.08 -17.15
N GLY A 76 -7.07 11.21 -16.60
CA GLY A 76 -6.58 11.32 -15.22
C GLY A 76 -7.61 10.97 -14.14
N LYS A 77 -8.81 10.50 -14.50
CA LYS A 77 -9.90 10.17 -13.55
C LYS A 77 -9.76 8.72 -13.05
N TYR A 78 -8.64 8.42 -12.40
CA TYR A 78 -8.26 7.04 -12.04
C TYR A 78 -9.26 6.31 -11.13
N GLN A 79 -9.86 6.98 -10.15
CA GLN A 79 -10.89 6.35 -9.31
C GLN A 79 -12.12 5.91 -10.10
N ARG A 80 -12.56 6.73 -11.07
CA ARG A 80 -13.71 6.39 -11.91
C ARG A 80 -13.33 5.32 -12.93
N ALA A 81 -12.10 5.36 -13.45
CA ALA A 81 -11.58 4.33 -14.34
C ALA A 81 -11.51 2.96 -13.65
N GLY A 82 -10.97 2.89 -12.42
CA GLY A 82 -10.93 1.66 -11.62
C GLY A 82 -12.31 1.00 -11.50
N LYS A 83 -13.32 1.77 -11.07
CA LYS A 83 -14.72 1.28 -10.98
C LYS A 83 -15.29 0.77 -12.30
N LYS A 84 -14.82 1.26 -13.45
CA LYS A 84 -15.24 0.77 -14.77
C LYS A 84 -14.55 -0.54 -15.13
N TYR A 85 -13.27 -0.69 -14.80
CA TYR A 85 -12.55 -1.94 -14.97
C TYR A 85 -13.07 -3.05 -14.04
N ASP A 86 -13.42 -2.72 -12.80
CA ASP A 86 -14.03 -3.68 -11.86
C ASP A 86 -15.34 -4.21 -12.43
N LYS A 87 -16.25 -3.30 -12.84
CA LYS A 87 -17.50 -3.67 -13.51
C LYS A 87 -17.27 -4.48 -14.77
N ALA A 88 -16.25 -4.16 -15.56
CA ALA A 88 -15.91 -4.92 -16.76
C ALA A 88 -15.47 -6.35 -16.40
N ALA A 89 -14.67 -6.53 -15.34
CA ALA A 89 -14.26 -7.83 -14.86
C ALA A 89 -15.44 -8.66 -14.30
N ASP A 90 -16.40 -8.01 -13.64
CA ASP A 90 -17.60 -8.67 -13.10
C ASP A 90 -18.46 -9.32 -14.20
N TYR A 91 -18.58 -8.69 -15.37
CA TYR A 91 -19.32 -9.25 -16.50
C TYR A 91 -18.70 -10.53 -17.06
N VAL A 92 -17.37 -10.66 -16.94
CA VAL A 92 -16.61 -11.82 -17.41
C VAL A 92 -16.02 -12.59 -16.23
N SER A 93 -16.74 -12.76 -15.12
CA SER A 93 -16.25 -13.47 -13.93
C SER A 93 -15.95 -14.96 -14.18
N GLU A 94 -15.19 -15.59 -13.29
CA GLU A 94 -14.77 -17.00 -13.44
C GLU A 94 -15.91 -17.98 -13.32
N ASP A 95 -16.91 -17.65 -12.51
CA ASP A 95 -18.12 -18.43 -12.29
C ASP A 95 -19.12 -18.36 -13.46
N GLY A 96 -18.79 -17.61 -14.51
CA GLY A 96 -19.63 -17.52 -15.71
C GLY A 96 -19.62 -18.83 -16.50
N SER A 97 -20.80 -19.30 -16.90
CA SER A 97 -20.96 -20.45 -17.80
C SER A 97 -20.62 -20.04 -19.24
N PHE A 98 -19.33 -19.90 -19.54
CA PHE A 98 -18.81 -19.63 -20.89
C PHE A 98 -18.46 -20.95 -21.60
N GLY A 99 -18.64 -21.02 -22.93
CA GLY A 99 -18.09 -22.12 -23.72
C GLY A 99 -16.57 -22.01 -23.88
N ASP A 100 -15.91 -23.04 -24.39
CA ASP A 100 -14.44 -23.15 -24.40
C ASP A 100 -13.74 -21.99 -25.13
N ASP A 101 -14.34 -21.46 -26.20
CA ASP A 101 -13.75 -20.34 -26.96
C ASP A 101 -14.11 -18.98 -26.36
N GLU A 102 -15.35 -18.81 -25.87
CA GLU A 102 -15.77 -17.60 -25.16
C GLU A 102 -15.01 -17.45 -23.84
N GLN A 103 -14.67 -18.55 -23.16
CA GLN A 103 -13.93 -18.53 -21.90
C GLN A 103 -12.51 -17.99 -22.08
N LYS A 104 -11.85 -18.30 -23.21
CA LYS A 104 -10.53 -17.72 -23.54
C LYS A 104 -10.61 -16.21 -23.71
N LEU A 105 -11.63 -15.72 -24.42
CA LEU A 105 -11.87 -14.30 -24.63
C LEU A 105 -12.22 -13.59 -23.32
N ALA A 106 -13.11 -14.16 -22.53
CA ALA A 106 -13.50 -13.67 -21.21
C ALA A 106 -12.28 -13.59 -20.26
N LYS A 107 -11.45 -14.63 -20.22
CA LYS A 107 -10.20 -14.68 -19.44
C LYS A 107 -9.22 -13.59 -19.87
N ALA A 108 -8.95 -13.45 -21.17
CA ALA A 108 -8.05 -12.41 -21.69
C ALA A 108 -8.57 -11.00 -21.36
N LEU A 109 -9.89 -10.79 -21.47
CA LEU A 109 -10.51 -9.51 -21.14
C LEU A 109 -10.43 -9.21 -19.64
N ARG A 110 -10.67 -10.21 -18.79
CA ARG A 110 -10.56 -10.11 -17.33
C ARG A 110 -9.14 -9.73 -16.91
N VAL A 111 -8.14 -10.43 -17.43
CA VAL A 111 -6.71 -10.11 -17.20
C VAL A 111 -6.40 -8.67 -17.61
N SER A 112 -6.89 -8.23 -18.78
CA SER A 112 -6.71 -6.84 -19.22
C SER A 112 -7.36 -5.83 -18.27
N CYS A 113 -8.54 -6.12 -17.72
CA CYS A 113 -9.23 -5.26 -16.76
C CYS A 113 -8.47 -5.17 -15.44
N TRP A 114 -8.02 -6.30 -14.87
CA TRP A 114 -7.23 -6.31 -13.64
C TRP A 114 -5.89 -5.59 -13.79
N LEU A 115 -5.20 -5.79 -14.91
CA LEU A 115 -3.98 -5.04 -15.21
C LEU A 115 -4.25 -3.52 -15.20
N ASN A 116 -5.28 -3.07 -15.92
CA ASN A 116 -5.60 -1.64 -15.97
C ASN A 116 -6.09 -1.09 -14.62
N GLY A 117 -6.86 -1.88 -13.86
CA GLY A 117 -7.21 -1.58 -12.48
C GLY A 117 -5.97 -1.40 -11.59
N ALA A 118 -4.98 -2.30 -11.69
CA ALA A 118 -3.73 -2.19 -10.94
C ALA A 118 -2.96 -0.90 -11.32
N ALA A 119 -2.98 -0.50 -12.60
CA ALA A 119 -2.40 0.77 -13.02
C ALA A 119 -3.14 1.98 -12.42
N CYS A 120 -4.47 1.93 -12.31
CA CYS A 120 -5.24 2.94 -11.58
C CYS A 120 -4.84 3.00 -10.10
N SER A 121 -4.76 1.84 -9.42
CA SER A 121 -4.40 1.76 -8.01
C SER A 121 -3.00 2.32 -7.75
N LEU A 122 -2.02 2.02 -8.61
CA LEU A 122 -0.68 2.62 -8.54
C LEU A 122 -0.72 4.15 -8.67
N LYS A 123 -1.54 4.69 -9.59
CA LYS A 123 -1.72 6.15 -9.74
C LYS A 123 -2.44 6.81 -8.56
N LEU A 124 -3.21 6.04 -7.80
CA LEU A 124 -3.93 6.48 -6.62
C LEU A 124 -3.14 6.24 -5.32
N HIS A 125 -1.92 5.71 -5.39
CA HIS A 125 -1.12 5.28 -4.24
C HIS A 125 -1.81 4.20 -3.37
N ASP A 126 -2.79 3.47 -3.94
CA ASP A 126 -3.34 2.27 -3.31
C ASP A 126 -2.48 1.06 -3.69
N PHE A 127 -1.34 0.93 -3.02
CA PHE A 127 -0.40 -0.16 -3.26
C PHE A 127 -1.00 -1.52 -2.89
N SER A 128 -1.85 -1.57 -1.87
CA SER A 128 -2.52 -2.80 -1.43
C SER A 128 -3.46 -3.35 -2.51
N GLY A 129 -4.28 -2.48 -3.13
CA GLY A 129 -5.15 -2.85 -4.24
C GLY A 129 -4.36 -3.24 -5.49
N ALA A 130 -3.28 -2.52 -5.81
CA ALA A 130 -2.41 -2.87 -6.92
C ALA A 130 -1.79 -4.27 -6.76
N ILE A 131 -1.30 -4.61 -5.56
CA ILE A 131 -0.74 -5.95 -5.27
C ILE A 131 -1.80 -7.04 -5.46
N LYS A 132 -3.00 -6.85 -4.90
CA LYS A 132 -4.10 -7.83 -5.04
C LYS A 132 -4.47 -8.07 -6.50
N LEU A 133 -4.69 -7.01 -7.28
CA LEU A 133 -5.06 -7.11 -8.69
C LEU A 133 -3.94 -7.75 -9.52
N CYS A 134 -2.68 -7.41 -9.26
CA CYS A 134 -1.56 -8.04 -9.96
C CYS A 134 -1.40 -9.52 -9.58
N SER A 135 -1.64 -9.90 -8.33
CA SER A 135 -1.62 -11.31 -7.92
C SER A 135 -2.71 -12.11 -8.63
N GLN A 136 -3.93 -11.58 -8.75
CA GLN A 136 -5.00 -12.23 -9.53
C GLN A 136 -4.61 -12.45 -10.99
N VAL A 137 -3.91 -11.49 -11.61
CA VAL A 137 -3.38 -11.67 -12.97
C VAL A 137 -2.34 -12.80 -13.01
N LEU A 138 -1.48 -12.90 -12.00
CA LEU A 138 -0.40 -13.89 -11.95
C LEU A 138 -0.89 -15.30 -11.60
N ASP A 139 -2.02 -15.44 -10.91
CA ASP A 139 -2.69 -16.72 -10.70
C ASP A 139 -3.17 -17.31 -12.05
N VAL A 140 -3.51 -16.43 -13.00
CA VAL A 140 -4.00 -16.80 -14.33
C VAL A 140 -2.88 -16.87 -15.38
N GLU A 141 -1.91 -15.95 -15.31
CA GLU A 141 -0.77 -15.79 -16.20
C GLU A 141 0.52 -15.58 -15.40
N PHE A 142 1.12 -16.69 -14.94
CA PHE A 142 2.25 -16.69 -13.98
C PHE A 142 3.51 -15.91 -14.40
N CYS A 143 3.67 -15.64 -15.70
CA CYS A 143 4.80 -14.93 -16.31
C CYS A 143 4.40 -13.59 -16.95
N ASN A 144 3.25 -13.01 -16.57
CA ASN A 144 2.85 -11.72 -17.11
C ASN A 144 3.80 -10.60 -16.64
N VAL A 145 4.66 -10.14 -17.55
CA VAL A 145 5.70 -9.13 -17.29
C VAL A 145 5.11 -7.82 -16.77
N LYS A 146 3.93 -7.40 -17.27
CA LYS A 146 3.28 -6.15 -16.82
C LYS A 146 2.76 -6.26 -15.39
N ALA A 147 2.20 -7.42 -15.02
CA ALA A 147 1.74 -7.66 -13.65
C ALA A 147 2.92 -7.72 -12.67
N LEU A 148 3.98 -8.49 -12.99
CA LEU A 148 5.20 -8.56 -12.19
C LEU A 148 5.83 -7.16 -12.00
N TYR A 149 5.95 -6.39 -13.08
CA TYR A 149 6.48 -5.03 -13.02
C TYR A 149 5.66 -4.11 -12.11
N ARG A 150 4.33 -4.09 -12.26
CA ARG A 150 3.43 -3.24 -11.46
C ARG A 150 3.38 -3.68 -9.99
N ARG A 151 3.40 -4.98 -9.72
CA ARG A 151 3.44 -5.51 -8.35
C ARG A 151 4.75 -5.18 -7.66
N ALA A 152 5.88 -5.29 -8.38
CA ALA A 152 7.17 -4.85 -7.88
C ALA A 152 7.20 -3.34 -7.57
N GLN A 153 6.57 -2.50 -8.41
CA GLN A 153 6.42 -1.07 -8.10
C GLN A 153 5.67 -0.85 -6.79
N ALA A 154 4.55 -1.56 -6.58
CA ALA A 154 3.79 -1.46 -5.34
C ALA A 154 4.60 -1.92 -4.12
N TYR A 155 5.32 -3.06 -4.22
CA TYR A 155 6.16 -3.57 -3.13
C TYR A 155 7.31 -2.62 -2.78
N ILE A 156 7.89 -1.92 -3.75
CA ILE A 156 8.93 -0.91 -3.47
C ILE A 156 8.36 0.22 -2.61
N GLU A 157 7.15 0.66 -2.91
CA GLU A 157 6.51 1.76 -2.17
C GLU A 157 6.04 1.30 -0.77
N THR A 158 5.66 0.03 -0.59
CA THR A 158 5.40 -0.57 0.73
C THR A 158 6.66 -0.99 1.49
N LYS A 159 7.85 -0.83 0.89
CA LYS A 159 9.17 -1.23 1.42
C LYS A 159 9.36 -2.74 1.57
N ASP A 160 8.57 -3.54 0.87
CA ASP A 160 8.72 -5.00 0.77
C ASP A 160 9.77 -5.37 -0.28
N PHE A 161 11.01 -4.95 -0.06
CA PHE A 161 12.09 -5.03 -1.06
C PHE A 161 12.40 -6.46 -1.53
N LEU A 162 12.27 -7.44 -0.64
CA LEU A 162 12.49 -8.85 -0.98
C LEU A 162 11.47 -9.36 -2.00
N LEU A 163 10.18 -9.04 -1.81
CA LEU A 163 9.12 -9.43 -2.73
C LEU A 163 9.25 -8.70 -4.07
N ALA A 164 9.64 -7.43 -4.05
CA ALA A 164 9.94 -6.67 -5.26
C ALA A 164 11.08 -7.29 -6.07
N ASP A 165 12.17 -7.73 -5.42
CA ASP A 165 13.32 -8.34 -6.10
C ASP A 165 12.95 -9.67 -6.78
N VAL A 166 12.12 -10.49 -6.13
CA VAL A 166 11.59 -11.73 -6.70
C VAL A 166 10.79 -11.46 -7.98
N ASP A 167 9.86 -10.51 -7.93
CA ASP A 167 9.04 -10.17 -9.09
C ASP A 167 9.87 -9.59 -10.25
N ILE A 168 10.85 -8.73 -9.95
CA ILE A 168 11.73 -8.13 -10.96
C ILE A 168 12.62 -9.20 -11.62
N LYS A 169 13.19 -10.12 -10.84
CA LYS A 169 14.02 -11.21 -11.37
C LYS A 169 13.20 -12.10 -12.30
N LYS A 170 12.02 -12.53 -11.85
CA LYS A 170 11.12 -13.35 -12.67
C LYS A 170 10.72 -12.64 -13.97
N ALA A 171 10.46 -11.33 -13.91
CA ALA A 171 10.12 -10.55 -15.09
C ALA A 171 11.31 -10.41 -16.06
N LEU A 172 12.54 -10.30 -15.54
CA LEU A 172 13.77 -10.25 -16.35
C LEU A 172 14.16 -11.61 -16.93
N GLU A 173 13.75 -12.72 -16.34
CA GLU A 173 13.89 -14.05 -16.94
C GLU A 173 13.04 -14.17 -18.22
N VAL A 174 11.86 -13.56 -18.23
CA VAL A 174 10.94 -13.55 -19.39
C VAL A 174 11.35 -12.51 -20.43
N ASP A 175 11.69 -11.29 -20.00
CA ASP A 175 12.14 -10.20 -20.89
C ASP A 175 13.47 -9.59 -20.39
N PRO A 176 14.62 -10.21 -20.75
CA PRO A 176 15.94 -9.77 -20.28
C PRO A 176 16.38 -8.41 -20.84
N GLN A 177 15.75 -7.91 -21.91
CA GLN A 177 16.13 -6.64 -22.55
C GLN A 177 15.26 -5.45 -22.13
N ASN A 178 14.27 -5.69 -21.27
CA ASN A 178 13.39 -4.67 -20.79
C ASN A 178 14.13 -3.57 -20.01
N ARG A 179 14.13 -2.35 -20.56
CA ARG A 179 14.81 -1.20 -19.95
C ARG A 179 14.14 -0.74 -18.66
N GLU A 180 12.81 -0.84 -18.57
CA GLU A 180 12.05 -0.42 -17.41
C GLU A 180 12.31 -1.34 -16.21
N LEU A 181 12.39 -2.65 -16.44
CA LEU A 181 12.75 -3.64 -15.41
C LEU A 181 14.17 -3.44 -14.90
N LYS A 182 15.14 -3.17 -15.79
CA LYS A 182 16.52 -2.84 -15.37
C LYS A 182 16.57 -1.54 -14.57
N ALA A 183 15.75 -0.55 -14.91
CA ALA A 183 15.69 0.71 -14.18
C ALA A 183 15.11 0.53 -12.77
N ILE A 184 14.00 -0.19 -12.62
CA ILE A 184 13.40 -0.46 -11.32
C ILE A 184 14.30 -1.36 -10.45
N GLN A 185 15.02 -2.31 -11.05
CA GLN A 185 16.01 -3.12 -10.34
C GLN A 185 17.15 -2.27 -9.75
N ARG A 186 17.65 -1.29 -10.52
CA ARG A 186 18.66 -0.35 -10.00
C ARG A 186 18.11 0.50 -8.86
N LYS A 187 16.89 1.03 -9.00
CA LYS A 187 16.21 1.80 -7.94
C LYS A 187 16.05 0.96 -6.67
N LEU A 188 15.62 -0.30 -6.81
CA LEU A 188 15.46 -1.23 -5.68
C LEU A 188 16.78 -1.46 -4.94
N LYS A 189 17.88 -1.73 -5.66
CA LYS A 189 19.21 -1.92 -5.04
C LYS A 189 19.68 -0.68 -4.27
N GLN A 190 19.41 0.51 -4.79
CA GLN A 190 19.74 1.76 -4.10
C GLN A 190 18.94 1.91 -2.80
N LEU A 191 17.62 1.72 -2.86
CA LEU A 191 16.74 1.81 -1.70
C LEU A 191 17.08 0.78 -0.62
N GLN A 192 17.40 -0.45 -1.05
CA GLN A 192 17.80 -1.51 -0.13
C GLN A 192 19.12 -1.18 0.57
N ALA A 193 20.15 -0.73 -0.17
CA ALA A 193 21.41 -0.30 0.43
C ALA A 193 21.25 0.89 1.39
N GLU A 194 20.32 1.81 1.10
CA GLU A 194 19.98 2.90 2.01
C GLU A 194 19.25 2.43 3.27
N SER A 195 18.37 1.43 3.15
CA SER A 195 17.71 0.79 4.29
C SER A 195 18.73 0.06 5.16
N ASP A 196 19.57 -0.79 4.56
CA ASP A 196 20.59 -1.56 5.25
C ASP A 196 21.58 -0.64 5.99
N LYS A 197 21.95 0.50 5.37
CA LYS A 197 22.78 1.53 6.04
C LYS A 197 22.07 2.18 7.23
N ARG A 198 20.75 2.42 7.13
CA ARG A 198 19.96 2.96 8.25
C ARG A 198 19.84 1.93 9.37
N ASP A 199 19.58 0.68 9.03
CA ASP A 199 19.42 -0.40 9.99
C ASP A 199 20.76 -0.71 10.68
N ALA A 200 21.87 -0.77 9.92
CA ALA A 200 23.21 -0.94 10.49
C ALA A 200 23.58 0.18 11.47
N LYS A 201 23.25 1.43 11.16
CA LYS A 201 23.44 2.57 12.09
C LYS A 201 22.57 2.44 13.34
N LEU A 202 21.31 2.04 13.17
CA LEU A 202 20.39 1.82 14.28
C LEU A 202 20.91 0.73 15.22
N TYR A 203 21.29 -0.43 14.68
CA TYR A 203 21.87 -1.52 15.45
C TYR A 203 23.18 -1.10 16.12
N ALA A 204 24.11 -0.44 15.41
CA ALA A 204 25.35 0.04 16.00
C ALA A 204 25.12 0.98 17.20
N ASN A 205 24.15 1.90 17.09
CA ASN A 205 23.80 2.81 18.18
C ASN A 205 23.16 2.05 19.37
N MET A 206 22.31 1.05 19.11
CA MET A 206 21.74 0.20 20.17
C MET A 206 22.81 -0.62 20.89
N PHE A 207 23.76 -1.22 20.16
CA PHE A 207 24.89 -1.94 20.76
C PHE A 207 25.80 -1.00 21.58
N ALA A 208 26.07 0.21 21.09
CA ALA A 208 26.87 1.20 21.82
C ALA A 208 26.20 1.68 23.11
N HIS A 209 24.88 1.79 23.15
CA HIS A 209 24.13 2.13 24.36
C HIS A 209 24.14 0.97 25.37
N ASN A 210 23.86 -0.25 24.91
CA ASN A 210 23.79 -1.43 25.78
C ASN A 210 25.16 -1.77 26.40
N THR A 211 26.25 -1.56 25.66
CA THR A 211 27.62 -1.72 26.17
C THR A 211 28.00 -0.62 27.16
N LYS A 212 27.51 0.61 26.98
CA LYS A 212 27.69 1.69 27.96
C LYS A 212 26.90 1.40 29.24
N ASP A 213 25.66 0.94 29.15
CA ASP A 213 24.87 0.57 30.32
C ASP A 213 25.50 -0.60 31.08
N SER A 214 25.98 -1.62 30.35
CA SER A 214 26.72 -2.75 30.93
C SER A 214 28.05 -2.33 31.56
N ALA A 215 28.76 -1.38 30.97
CA ALA A 215 30.03 -0.87 31.49
C ALA A 215 29.82 0.03 32.71
N VAL A 216 28.76 0.84 32.74
CA VAL A 216 28.37 1.67 33.90
C VAL A 216 27.92 0.78 35.06
N ALA A 217 27.14 -0.27 34.80
CA ALA A 217 26.76 -1.26 35.80
C ALA A 217 27.98 -1.98 36.39
N SER A 218 28.91 -2.42 35.54
CA SER A 218 30.16 -3.07 35.97
C SER A 218 31.08 -2.13 36.75
N LYS A 219 31.10 -0.83 36.41
CA LYS A 219 31.85 0.18 37.17
C LYS A 219 31.21 0.48 38.53
N ARG A 220 29.88 0.60 38.59
CA ARG A 220 29.14 0.79 39.87
C ARG A 220 29.38 -0.37 40.82
N MET A 221 29.30 -1.60 40.32
CA MET A 221 29.51 -2.79 41.12
C MET A 221 30.95 -2.91 41.64
N LYS A 222 31.96 -2.49 40.87
CA LYS A 222 33.36 -2.41 41.36
C LYS A 222 33.58 -1.31 42.41
N VAL A 223 32.89 -0.18 42.29
CA VAL A 223 32.98 0.90 43.28
C VAL A 223 32.32 0.48 44.59
N GLU A 224 31.16 -0.19 44.54
CA GLU A 224 30.52 -0.74 45.75
C GLU A 224 31.38 -1.80 46.44
N ILE A 225 32.00 -2.72 45.70
CA ILE A 225 32.90 -3.74 46.30
C ILE A 225 34.11 -3.09 46.96
N THR A 226 34.71 -2.07 46.33
CA THR A 226 35.89 -1.38 46.89
C THR A 226 35.56 -0.44 48.06
N GLU A 227 34.32 0.06 48.14
CA GLU A 227 33.85 0.82 49.31
C GLU A 227 33.53 -0.10 50.50
N ASP A 228 33.01 -1.30 50.28
CA ASP A 228 32.81 -2.28 51.36
C ASP A 228 34.15 -2.84 51.88
N GLU A 229 35.09 -3.17 51.00
CA GLU A 229 36.43 -3.63 51.41
C GLU A 229 37.19 -2.57 52.25
N ARG A 230 37.02 -1.28 51.94
CA ARG A 230 37.61 -0.20 52.74
C ARG A 230 36.97 -0.03 54.11
N LYS A 231 35.65 -0.24 54.22
CA LYS A 231 34.96 -0.20 55.51
C LYS A 231 35.40 -1.36 56.40
N ASP A 232 35.60 -2.55 55.83
CA ASP A 232 36.08 -3.71 56.58
C ASP A 232 37.54 -3.51 57.06
N GLU A 233 38.41 -2.88 56.27
CA GLU A 233 39.77 -2.51 56.69
C GLU A 233 39.78 -1.40 57.77
N GLU A 234 38.92 -0.39 57.68
CA GLU A 234 38.79 0.65 58.71
C GLU A 234 38.26 0.09 60.04
N VAL A 235 37.33 -0.87 59.99
CA VAL A 235 36.81 -1.56 61.18
C VAL A 235 37.91 -2.42 61.83
N MET A 236 38.71 -3.16 61.04
CA MET A 236 39.85 -3.92 61.57
C MET A 236 40.96 -3.03 62.14
N GLY A 237 41.22 -1.86 61.53
CA GLY A 237 42.17 -0.87 62.06
C GLY A 237 41.74 -0.30 63.41
N MET A 238 40.45 -0.02 63.59
CA MET A 238 39.90 0.44 64.87
C MET A 238 39.87 -0.64 65.96
N GLU A 239 39.80 -1.92 65.59
CA GLU A 239 39.92 -3.04 66.56
C GLU A 239 41.37 -3.27 67.00
N MET A 240 42.37 -3.05 66.14
CA MET A 240 43.79 -3.16 66.51
C MET A 240 44.26 -2.05 67.46
N ASP A 241 43.79 -0.82 67.29
CA ASP A 241 44.13 0.30 68.19
C ASP A 241 43.51 0.15 69.60
N LYS A 242 42.43 -0.62 69.75
CA LYS A 242 41.87 -0.94 71.08
C LYS A 242 42.65 -2.00 71.86
N VAL A 243 43.46 -2.82 71.19
CA VAL A 243 44.26 -3.87 71.85
C VAL A 243 45.61 -3.33 72.35
N ALA A 244 46.09 -2.23 71.79
CA ALA A 244 47.35 -1.59 72.20
C ALA A 244 47.24 -0.77 73.51
N ASP A 245 46.04 -0.38 73.94
CA ASP A 245 45.82 0.41 75.17
C ASP A 245 45.53 -0.44 76.43
N SER A 246 45.51 -1.78 76.31
CA SER A 246 45.25 -2.69 77.45
C SER A 246 46.49 -3.34 78.06
N SER A 247 47.71 -2.98 77.63
CA SER A 247 48.96 -3.53 78.20
C SER A 247 49.69 -2.49 79.06
N ALA A 248 49.05 -2.03 80.14
CA ALA A 248 49.74 -1.41 81.27
C ALA A 248 49.95 -2.47 82.36
N PRO A 249 51.17 -2.64 82.92
CA PRO A 249 51.46 -3.68 83.89
C PRO A 249 50.80 -3.36 85.25
N PRO A 250 50.37 -4.38 86.02
CA PRO A 250 49.77 -4.14 87.33
C PRO A 250 50.88 -3.74 88.32
N ASP A 251 50.67 -2.60 88.96
CA ASP A 251 51.47 -2.10 90.07
C ASP A 251 51.15 -2.89 91.35
N GLY A 252 52.17 -3.05 92.20
CA GLY A 252 52.22 -4.05 93.27
C GLY A 252 51.36 -3.77 94.51
N GLY A 253 51.35 -4.77 95.41
CA GLY A 253 50.73 -4.70 96.74
C GLY A 253 50.52 -6.07 97.37
#